data_AF-A0A538GTY9-F1
#
_entry.id   AF-A0A538GTY9-F1
#
_cell.length_a   1.000
_cell.length_b   1.000
_cell.length_c   1.000
_cell.angle_alpha   90.00
_cell.angle_beta   90.00
_cell.angle_gamma   90.00
#
_symmetry.space_group_name_H-M   'P 1'
#
loop_
_entity.id
_entity.type
_entity.pdbx_description
1 polymer ?
#
loop_
_entity_poly.entity_id
_entity_poly.type
_entity_poly.pdbx_seq_one_letter_code
_entity_poly.pdbx_strand_id
1 'polypeptide(L)'
;VSALSRPVIAEAVAEVALELGADAVVHGCTGKGNDQLRFELAFKAKYPGVKVIAPLRDRVWTRDAEIAYAAERGIPVEAKAESPYSVDDNLFGRAIEAGILEDPWTAPPEEAFLLTADPAEAPASTDVVVSFEEGLPIAIDGEELPLYALVGVMNERAGAYGIGRIDMIENRAVGIKSRELYEAPAALALIAAHRALEELVLTKGELEAKRELEPKWAKLVYDGGWFAPVRGAYDAFFTTTQELVTGDVRLSLQPGAAVVTGRRSEHALYSESLASYGIGETFPHDAAEGFIGITALETELVAERKQVQVA
;
A
#
# COMPACT_ATOMS: atom_id res chain seq x y z
N VAL A 1 -3.20 3.23 -3.24
CA VAL A 1 -2.90 4.09 -4.41
C VAL A 1 -3.09 5.57 -4.03
N SER A 2 -4.31 6.09 -4.07
CA SER A 2 -4.60 7.52 -4.01
C SER A 2 -4.11 8.23 -2.75
N ALA A 3 -4.24 7.60 -1.58
CA ALA A 3 -3.93 8.23 -0.29
C ALA A 3 -2.48 8.77 -0.16
N LEU A 4 -1.50 8.15 -0.84
CA LEU A 4 -0.09 8.50 -0.72
C LEU A 4 0.30 9.79 -1.45
N SER A 5 -0.42 10.15 -2.53
CA SER A 5 -0.06 11.34 -3.34
C SER A 5 -0.58 12.64 -2.74
N ARG A 6 -1.72 12.60 -2.03
CA ARG A 6 -2.39 13.79 -1.48
C ARG A 6 -1.50 14.63 -0.56
N PRO A 7 -0.77 14.05 0.41
CA PRO A 7 0.11 14.86 1.25
C PRO A 7 1.22 15.56 0.46
N VAL A 8 1.78 14.92 -0.57
CA VAL A 8 2.81 15.50 -1.44
C VAL A 8 2.25 16.69 -2.22
N ILE A 9 1.08 16.52 -2.84
CA ILE A 9 0.42 17.60 -3.60
C ILE A 9 0.06 18.76 -2.66
N ALA A 10 -0.54 18.46 -1.51
CA ALA A 10 -0.99 19.46 -0.56
C ALA A 10 0.16 20.25 0.06
N GLU A 11 1.28 19.58 0.35
CA GLU A 11 2.51 20.23 0.83
C GLU A 11 3.06 21.20 -0.22
N ALA A 12 3.24 20.76 -1.47
CA ALA A 12 3.72 21.62 -2.54
C ALA A 12 2.80 22.85 -2.77
N VAL A 13 1.48 22.65 -2.75
CA VAL A 13 0.52 23.75 -2.87
C VAL A 13 0.60 24.71 -1.66
N ALA A 14 0.74 24.18 -0.45
CA ALA A 14 0.86 25.00 0.76
C ALA A 14 2.15 25.82 0.77
N GLU A 15 3.27 25.24 0.33
CA GLU A 15 4.56 25.94 0.20
C GLU A 15 4.45 27.12 -0.77
N VAL A 16 3.94 26.88 -1.98
CA VAL A 16 3.73 27.95 -2.97
C VAL A 16 2.75 29.01 -2.47
N ALA A 17 1.65 28.60 -1.82
CA ALA A 17 0.68 29.53 -1.26
C ALA A 17 1.30 30.43 -0.18
N LEU A 18 2.16 29.87 0.67
CA LEU A 18 2.88 30.62 1.70
C LEU A 18 3.88 31.60 1.09
N GLU A 19 4.64 31.18 0.07
CA GLU A 19 5.58 32.03 -0.67
C GLU A 19 4.90 33.22 -1.34
N LEU A 20 3.70 33.00 -1.90
CA LEU A 20 2.91 34.03 -2.56
C LEU A 20 2.11 34.91 -1.58
N GLY A 21 2.06 34.56 -0.29
CA GLY A 21 1.21 35.23 0.70
C GLY A 21 -0.29 35.08 0.38
N ALA A 22 -0.70 33.94 -0.17
CA ALA A 22 -2.08 33.70 -0.57
C ALA A 22 -3.02 33.58 0.64
N ASP A 23 -4.15 34.30 0.60
CA ASP A 23 -5.15 34.25 1.67
C ASP A 23 -5.86 32.89 1.78
N ALA A 24 -5.89 32.12 0.68
CA ALA A 24 -6.62 30.87 0.61
C ALA A 24 -5.99 29.86 -0.37
N VAL A 25 -6.25 28.58 -0.10
CA VAL A 25 -6.02 27.45 -1.00
C VAL A 25 -7.35 26.82 -1.43
N VAL A 26 -7.37 26.22 -2.61
CA VAL A 26 -8.60 25.66 -3.21
C VAL A 26 -8.36 24.21 -3.62
N HIS A 27 -9.33 23.33 -3.37
CA HIS A 27 -9.32 21.96 -3.92
C HIS A 27 -10.71 21.55 -4.44
N GLY A 28 -10.73 20.60 -5.39
CA GLY A 28 -11.94 20.11 -6.04
C GLY A 28 -12.52 18.82 -5.43
N CYS A 29 -12.22 18.50 -4.18
CA CYS A 29 -12.71 17.24 -3.60
C CYS A 29 -14.21 17.34 -3.27
N THR A 30 -14.94 16.24 -3.44
CA THR A 30 -16.36 16.13 -3.04
C THR A 30 -16.49 15.91 -1.53
N GLY A 31 -17.67 16.20 -0.99
CA GLY A 31 -17.98 16.01 0.44
C GLY A 31 -18.09 14.55 0.92
N LYS A 32 -18.01 13.57 0.02
CA LYS A 32 -18.15 12.12 0.33
C LYS A 32 -16.85 11.33 0.20
N GLY A 33 -15.81 11.94 -0.36
CA GLY A 33 -14.51 11.31 -0.57
C GLY A 33 -13.57 11.51 0.62
N ASN A 34 -12.58 10.63 0.74
CA ASN A 34 -11.51 10.76 1.74
C ASN A 34 -10.53 11.90 1.41
N ASP A 35 -10.42 12.29 0.14
CA ASP A 35 -9.42 13.27 -0.30
C ASP A 35 -9.60 14.65 0.29
N GLN A 36 -10.84 15.08 0.58
CA GLN A 36 -11.06 16.34 1.28
C GLN A 36 -10.35 16.35 2.66
N LEU A 37 -10.34 15.22 3.37
CA LEU A 37 -9.68 15.11 4.66
C LEU A 37 -8.16 15.17 4.48
N ARG A 38 -7.65 14.42 3.49
CA ARG A 38 -6.21 14.32 3.20
C ARG A 38 -5.62 15.68 2.81
N PHE A 39 -6.29 16.43 1.93
CA PHE A 39 -5.87 17.78 1.53
C PHE A 39 -5.98 18.77 2.68
N GLU A 40 -7.12 18.85 3.36
CA GLU A 40 -7.32 19.89 4.38
C GLU A 40 -6.47 19.68 5.63
N LEU A 41 -6.28 18.44 6.08
CA LEU A 41 -5.39 18.15 7.20
C LEU A 41 -3.94 18.51 6.84
N ALA A 42 -3.52 18.25 5.61
CA ALA A 42 -2.21 18.64 5.10
C ALA A 42 -2.04 20.17 5.02
N PHE A 43 -3.01 20.88 4.44
CA PHE A 43 -2.98 22.34 4.39
C PHE A 43 -2.93 22.96 5.79
N LYS A 44 -3.72 22.45 6.74
CA LYS A 44 -3.70 22.93 8.13
C LYS A 44 -2.37 22.66 8.82
N ALA A 45 -1.68 21.57 8.48
CA ALA A 45 -0.37 21.24 9.02
C ALA A 45 0.75 22.11 8.41
N LYS A 46 0.68 22.42 7.11
CA LYS A 46 1.75 23.10 6.36
C LYS A 46 1.60 24.61 6.26
N TYR A 47 0.36 25.10 6.26
CA TYR A 47 0.05 26.52 6.30
C TYR A 47 -1.04 26.79 7.37
N PRO A 48 -0.66 26.81 8.67
CA PRO A 48 -1.61 27.03 9.76
C PRO A 48 -2.40 28.33 9.59
N GLY A 49 -3.73 28.23 9.70
CA GLY A 49 -4.63 29.37 9.56
C GLY A 49 -5.04 29.71 8.13
N VAL A 50 -4.50 29.03 7.11
CA VAL A 50 -4.92 29.22 5.71
C VAL A 50 -6.42 28.95 5.55
N LYS A 51 -7.11 29.82 4.81
CA LYS A 51 -8.50 29.55 4.43
C LYS A 51 -8.51 28.46 3.36
N VAL A 52 -9.33 27.44 3.54
CA VAL A 52 -9.56 26.42 2.52
C VAL A 52 -10.92 26.65 1.86
N ILE A 53 -10.94 26.65 0.53
CA ILE A 53 -12.14 26.74 -0.29
C ILE A 53 -12.35 25.41 -1.00
N ALA A 54 -13.53 24.81 -0.86
CA ALA A 54 -13.85 23.50 -1.43
C ALA A 54 -15.14 23.58 -2.27
N PRO A 55 -15.09 24.12 -3.50
CA PRO A 55 -16.29 24.47 -4.27
C PRO A 55 -17.25 23.29 -4.51
N LEU A 56 -16.71 22.07 -4.70
CA LEU A 56 -17.50 20.85 -4.93
C LEU A 56 -18.06 20.20 -3.66
N ARG A 57 -17.64 20.68 -2.48
CA ARG A 57 -18.26 20.34 -1.20
C ARG A 57 -19.29 21.38 -0.79
N ASP A 58 -18.92 22.66 -0.94
CA ASP A 58 -19.74 23.79 -0.48
C ASP A 58 -20.98 23.99 -1.38
N ARG A 59 -20.91 23.53 -2.62
CA ARG A 59 -22.05 23.42 -3.53
C ARG A 59 -22.00 22.07 -4.24
N VAL A 60 -23.09 21.30 -4.14
CA VAL A 60 -23.22 20.04 -4.88
C VAL A 60 -23.53 20.38 -6.34
N TRP A 61 -22.57 20.09 -7.23
CA TRP A 61 -22.76 20.18 -8.67
C TRP A 61 -23.09 18.79 -9.23
N THR A 62 -24.03 18.72 -10.17
CA THR A 62 -24.14 17.55 -11.05
C THR A 62 -23.19 17.74 -12.22
N ARG A 63 -22.74 16.64 -12.83
CA ARG A 63 -21.87 16.70 -14.01
C ARG A 63 -22.48 17.54 -15.14
N ASP A 64 -23.78 17.39 -15.37
CA ASP A 64 -24.52 18.18 -16.35
C ASP A 64 -24.50 19.68 -16.01
N ALA A 65 -24.59 20.04 -14.73
CA ALA A 65 -24.52 21.43 -14.29
C ALA A 65 -23.11 22.03 -14.46
N GLU A 66 -22.05 21.24 -14.27
CA GLU A 66 -20.66 21.66 -14.54
C GLU A 66 -20.45 21.92 -16.04
N ILE A 67 -20.92 21.01 -16.89
CA ILE A 67 -20.81 21.14 -18.35
C ILE A 67 -21.60 22.35 -18.84
N ALA A 68 -22.83 22.55 -18.35
CA ALA A 68 -23.64 23.72 -18.68
C ALA A 68 -22.97 25.02 -18.20
N TYR A 69 -22.40 25.04 -17.00
CA TYR A 69 -21.67 26.18 -16.46
C TYR A 69 -20.44 26.54 -17.31
N ALA A 70 -19.69 25.52 -17.75
CA ALA A 70 -18.55 25.68 -18.64
C ALA A 70 -18.97 26.21 -20.01
N ALA A 71 -20.01 25.62 -20.61
CA ALA A 71 -20.55 26.03 -21.91
C ALA A 71 -21.09 27.48 -21.89
N GLU A 72 -21.84 27.87 -20.86
CA GLU A 72 -22.34 29.24 -20.68
C GLU A 72 -21.20 30.28 -20.63
N ARG A 73 -20.01 29.87 -20.15
CA ARG A 73 -18.84 30.76 -20.00
C ARG A 73 -17.78 30.58 -21.08
N GLY A 74 -18.05 29.74 -22.08
CA GLY A 74 -17.08 29.44 -23.14
C GLY A 74 -15.79 28.79 -22.62
N ILE A 75 -15.84 28.08 -21.49
CA ILE A 75 -14.70 27.34 -20.95
C ILE A 75 -14.58 26.03 -21.76
N PRO A 76 -13.48 25.80 -22.49
CA PRO A 76 -13.30 24.57 -23.24
C PRO A 76 -13.15 23.40 -22.25
N VAL A 77 -14.02 22.40 -22.37
CA VAL A 77 -13.92 21.15 -21.62
C VAL A 77 -13.88 19.97 -22.59
N GLU A 78 -12.92 19.08 -22.42
CA GLU A 78 -12.79 17.85 -23.22
C GLU A 78 -13.74 16.73 -22.74
N ALA A 79 -14.48 16.98 -21.66
CA ALA A 79 -15.37 16.05 -21.03
C ALA A 79 -16.47 15.59 -22.00
N LYS A 80 -16.28 14.39 -22.57
CA LYS A 80 -17.36 13.65 -23.22
C LYS A 80 -18.25 13.03 -22.15
N ALA A 81 -19.56 12.97 -22.38
CA ALA A 81 -20.53 12.36 -21.46
C ALA A 81 -20.34 10.83 -21.27
N GLU A 82 -19.33 10.24 -21.92
CA GLU A 82 -19.26 8.82 -22.27
C GLU A 82 -18.24 8.02 -21.46
N SER A 83 -17.42 8.65 -20.60
CA SER A 83 -16.61 7.86 -19.66
C SER A 83 -17.44 7.59 -18.40
N PRO A 84 -17.89 6.34 -18.17
CA PRO A 84 -18.74 6.02 -17.02
C PRO A 84 -17.96 5.99 -15.69
N TYR A 85 -16.63 6.08 -15.74
CA TYR A 85 -15.76 5.90 -14.59
C TYR A 85 -15.16 7.21 -14.12
N SER A 86 -15.03 7.34 -12.80
CA SER A 86 -14.13 8.29 -12.15
C SER A 86 -12.79 7.60 -11.93
N VAL A 87 -11.72 8.18 -12.45
CA VAL A 87 -10.36 7.60 -12.45
C VAL A 87 -9.40 8.55 -11.77
N ASP A 88 -8.58 8.00 -10.87
CA ASP A 88 -7.42 8.66 -10.30
C ASP A 88 -6.17 7.81 -10.56
N ASP A 89 -5.15 8.40 -11.19
CA ASP A 89 -3.98 7.68 -11.69
C ASP A 89 -2.70 8.41 -11.30
N ASN A 90 -1.69 7.63 -10.89
CA ASN A 90 -0.35 8.11 -10.57
C ASN A 90 0.65 6.97 -10.69
N LEU A 91 1.94 7.28 -10.53
CA LEU A 91 3.02 6.29 -10.63
C LEU A 91 2.81 5.03 -9.77
N PHE A 92 2.17 5.15 -8.60
CA PHE A 92 2.00 4.05 -7.66
C PHE A 92 0.79 3.16 -7.97
N GLY A 93 -0.08 3.59 -8.90
CA GLY A 93 -1.22 2.81 -9.36
C GLY A 93 -2.41 3.66 -9.76
N ARG A 94 -3.50 2.96 -10.07
CA ARG A 94 -4.77 3.52 -10.55
C ARG A 94 -5.91 3.14 -9.62
N ALA A 95 -6.86 4.05 -9.40
CA ALA A 95 -8.12 3.82 -8.72
C ALA A 95 -9.28 4.13 -9.68
N ILE A 96 -10.30 3.28 -9.70
CA ILE A 96 -11.43 3.35 -10.64
C ILE A 96 -12.73 3.15 -9.84
N GLU A 97 -13.65 4.10 -9.97
CA GLU A 97 -14.94 4.08 -9.27
C GLU A 97 -16.09 4.61 -10.16
N ALA A 98 -17.31 4.61 -9.61
CA ALA A 98 -18.53 5.13 -10.20
C ALA A 98 -19.08 4.34 -11.42
N GLY A 99 -20.24 4.76 -11.90
CA GLY A 99 -20.92 4.15 -13.03
C GLY A 99 -21.42 2.74 -12.71
N ILE A 100 -21.23 1.80 -13.64
CA ILE A 100 -21.68 0.41 -13.49
C ILE A 100 -21.01 -0.33 -12.32
N LEU A 101 -19.87 0.17 -11.84
CA LEU A 101 -19.12 -0.43 -10.73
C LEU A 101 -19.78 -0.19 -9.36
N GLU A 102 -20.72 0.76 -9.26
CA GLU A 102 -21.46 1.02 -8.02
C GLU A 102 -22.32 -0.16 -7.57
N ASP A 103 -22.78 -1.01 -8.50
CA ASP A 103 -23.45 -2.26 -8.18
C ASP A 103 -22.40 -3.35 -7.89
N PRO A 104 -22.26 -3.83 -6.64
CA PRO A 104 -21.27 -4.85 -6.28
C PRO A 104 -21.50 -6.22 -6.93
N TRP A 105 -22.65 -6.44 -7.58
CA TRP A 105 -22.92 -7.67 -8.35
C TRP A 105 -22.43 -7.59 -9.80
N THR A 106 -22.13 -6.40 -10.30
CA THR A 106 -21.59 -6.18 -11.64
C THR A 106 -20.10 -6.49 -11.65
N ALA A 107 -19.69 -7.46 -12.46
CA ALA A 107 -18.27 -7.77 -12.66
C ALA A 107 -17.55 -6.58 -13.31
N PRO A 108 -16.30 -6.27 -12.91
CA PRO A 108 -15.49 -5.27 -13.59
C PRO A 108 -15.33 -5.61 -15.07
N PRO A 109 -15.68 -4.70 -16.00
CA PRO A 109 -15.46 -4.94 -17.41
C PRO A 109 -13.98 -4.68 -17.75
N GLU A 110 -13.47 -5.36 -18.78
CA GLU A 110 -12.03 -5.34 -19.09
C GLU A 110 -11.53 -3.93 -19.44
N GLU A 111 -12.35 -3.11 -20.11
CA GLU A 111 -12.00 -1.73 -20.45
C GLU A 111 -11.85 -0.78 -19.26
N ALA A 112 -12.21 -1.22 -18.04
CA ALA A 112 -11.95 -0.46 -16.82
C ALA A 112 -10.45 -0.47 -16.47
N PHE A 113 -9.74 -1.54 -16.84
CA PHE A 113 -8.32 -1.74 -16.55
C PHE A 113 -7.46 -1.14 -17.67
N LEU A 114 -6.37 -0.47 -17.28
CA LEU A 114 -5.41 0.14 -18.21
C LEU A 114 -3.97 -0.21 -17.87
N LEU A 115 -3.64 -0.29 -16.58
CA LEU A 115 -2.27 -0.55 -16.12
C LEU A 115 -1.93 -2.05 -16.15
N THR A 116 -2.93 -2.92 -16.21
CA THR A 116 -2.79 -4.37 -16.14
C THR A 116 -3.53 -5.05 -17.29
N ALA A 117 -2.92 -6.09 -17.88
CA ALA A 117 -3.58 -6.97 -18.84
C ALA A 117 -4.49 -7.99 -18.16
N ASP A 118 -5.41 -8.61 -18.89
CA ASP A 118 -6.20 -9.74 -18.38
C ASP A 118 -5.25 -10.87 -17.95
N PRO A 119 -5.29 -11.32 -16.66
CA PRO A 119 -4.52 -12.48 -16.23
C PRO A 119 -4.69 -13.72 -17.12
N ALA A 120 -5.84 -13.91 -17.76
CA ALA A 120 -6.09 -15.03 -18.68
C ALA A 120 -5.26 -14.96 -19.97
N GLU A 121 -4.78 -13.77 -20.36
CA GLU A 121 -3.95 -13.53 -21.54
C GLU A 121 -2.47 -13.34 -21.19
N ALA A 122 -2.10 -13.51 -19.93
CA ALA A 122 -0.74 -13.32 -19.45
C ALA A 122 0.26 -14.27 -20.17
N PRO A 123 1.50 -13.80 -20.42
CA PRO A 123 2.53 -14.62 -21.05
C PRO A 123 3.02 -15.75 -20.13
N ALA A 124 3.92 -16.59 -20.65
CA ALA A 124 4.57 -17.62 -19.84
C ALA A 124 5.33 -16.99 -18.66
N SER A 125 5.21 -17.62 -17.49
CA SER A 125 5.79 -17.10 -16.25
C SER A 125 7.29 -16.85 -16.37
N THR A 126 7.72 -15.69 -15.87
CA THR A 126 9.11 -15.24 -15.93
C THR A 126 9.56 -14.83 -14.55
N ASP A 127 10.80 -15.16 -14.21
CA ASP A 127 11.41 -14.73 -12.97
C ASP A 127 11.99 -13.32 -13.10
N VAL A 128 11.85 -12.53 -12.04
CA VAL A 128 12.47 -11.23 -11.86
C VAL A 128 13.15 -11.19 -10.50
N VAL A 129 14.35 -10.60 -10.42
CA VAL A 129 15.07 -10.39 -9.17
C VAL A 129 14.98 -8.92 -8.78
N VAL A 130 14.53 -8.63 -7.57
CA VAL A 130 14.52 -7.27 -7.00
C VAL A 130 15.60 -7.20 -5.93
N SER A 131 16.52 -6.24 -6.05
CA SER A 131 17.56 -5.97 -5.06
C SER A 131 17.14 -4.83 -4.16
N PHE A 132 17.41 -4.97 -2.86
CA PHE A 132 17.10 -3.98 -1.83
C PHE A 132 18.37 -3.56 -1.09
N GLU A 133 18.38 -2.30 -0.67
CA GLU A 133 19.35 -1.71 0.26
C GLU A 133 18.57 -0.92 1.32
N GLU A 134 18.80 -1.24 2.59
CA GLU A 134 18.10 -0.62 3.73
C GLU A 134 16.57 -0.57 3.55
N GLY A 135 15.99 -1.65 3.04
CA GLY A 135 14.55 -1.78 2.78
C GLY A 135 14.04 -1.09 1.51
N LEU A 136 14.88 -0.32 0.79
CA LEU A 136 14.52 0.34 -0.46
C LEU A 136 14.88 -0.53 -1.67
N PRO A 137 13.98 -0.74 -2.64
CA PRO A 137 14.35 -1.42 -3.88
C PRO A 137 15.26 -0.51 -4.72
N ILE A 138 16.40 -1.04 -5.14
CA ILE A 138 17.45 -0.30 -5.86
C ILE A 138 17.71 -0.84 -7.27
N ALA A 139 17.39 -2.11 -7.55
CA ALA A 139 17.63 -2.72 -8.86
C ALA A 139 16.58 -3.78 -9.23
N ILE A 140 16.43 -4.00 -10.54
CA ILE A 140 15.67 -5.12 -11.12
C ILE A 140 16.60 -5.90 -12.06
N ASP A 141 16.74 -7.21 -11.84
CA ASP A 141 17.64 -8.11 -12.58
C ASP A 141 19.10 -7.62 -12.64
N GLY A 142 19.55 -6.95 -11.58
CA GLY A 142 20.91 -6.39 -11.47
C GLY A 142 21.10 -5.03 -12.16
N GLU A 143 20.07 -4.46 -12.77
CA GLU A 143 20.09 -3.09 -13.30
C GLU A 143 19.64 -2.10 -12.22
N GLU A 144 20.56 -1.26 -11.75
CA GLU A 144 20.26 -0.18 -10.81
C GLU A 144 19.40 0.91 -11.46
N LEU A 145 18.33 1.29 -10.75
CA LEU A 145 17.35 2.26 -11.23
C LEU A 145 17.00 3.24 -10.11
N PRO A 146 16.79 4.53 -10.41
CA PRO A 146 16.16 5.42 -9.45
C PRO A 146 14.74 4.91 -9.14
N LEU A 147 14.31 5.04 -7.88
CA LEU A 147 13.07 4.43 -7.38
C LEU A 147 11.84 4.67 -8.27
N TYR A 148 11.68 5.89 -8.82
CA TYR A 148 10.55 6.20 -9.69
C TYR A 148 10.55 5.38 -11.00
N ALA A 149 11.74 5.15 -11.58
CA ALA A 149 11.90 4.36 -12.78
C ALA A 149 11.72 2.87 -12.48
N LEU A 150 12.24 2.41 -11.34
CA LEU A 150 12.04 1.05 -10.85
C LEU A 150 10.56 0.71 -10.71
N VAL A 151 9.77 1.60 -10.08
CA VAL A 151 8.32 1.43 -9.96
C VAL A 151 7.65 1.40 -11.36
N GLY A 152 8.07 2.25 -12.29
CA GLY A 152 7.58 2.25 -13.66
C GLY A 152 7.84 0.93 -14.39
N VAL A 153 9.09 0.44 -14.36
CA VAL A 153 9.48 -0.85 -14.95
C VAL A 153 8.72 -2.01 -14.31
N MET A 154 8.57 -2.00 -12.98
CA MET A 154 7.82 -3.05 -12.30
C MET A 154 6.32 -3.00 -12.58
N ASN A 155 5.75 -1.81 -12.81
CA ASN A 155 4.36 -1.67 -13.22
C ASN A 155 4.13 -2.32 -14.58
N GLU A 156 5.01 -2.06 -15.56
CA GLU A 156 4.93 -2.67 -16.89
C GLU A 156 5.07 -4.20 -16.81
N ARG A 157 6.13 -4.68 -16.14
CA ARG A 157 6.43 -6.11 -16.04
C ARG A 157 5.34 -6.87 -15.30
N ALA A 158 4.95 -6.42 -14.11
CA ALA A 158 3.91 -7.12 -13.33
C ALA A 158 2.51 -6.90 -13.92
N GLY A 159 2.25 -5.74 -14.52
CA GLY A 159 0.99 -5.42 -15.18
C GLY A 159 0.70 -6.31 -16.39
N ALA A 160 1.73 -6.73 -17.14
CA ALA A 160 1.60 -7.69 -18.24
C ALA A 160 1.05 -9.07 -17.80
N TYR A 161 1.11 -9.41 -16.51
CA TYR A 161 0.55 -10.64 -15.95
C TYR A 161 -0.78 -10.42 -15.23
N GLY A 162 -1.36 -9.22 -15.28
CA GLY A 162 -2.60 -8.91 -14.55
C GLY A 162 -2.40 -8.81 -13.03
N ILE A 163 -1.16 -8.70 -12.56
CA ILE A 163 -0.85 -8.56 -11.13
C ILE A 163 -1.32 -7.19 -10.65
N GLY A 164 -1.93 -7.13 -9.47
CA GLY A 164 -2.31 -5.85 -8.87
C GLY A 164 -3.74 -5.39 -9.16
N ARG A 165 -4.57 -6.19 -9.84
CA ARG A 165 -6.02 -5.96 -9.91
C ARG A 165 -6.66 -6.26 -8.54
N ILE A 166 -7.31 -5.27 -7.96
CA ILE A 166 -8.00 -5.38 -6.66
C ILE A 166 -9.42 -4.85 -6.82
N ASP A 167 -10.42 -5.65 -6.44
CA ASP A 167 -11.82 -5.23 -6.32
C ASP A 167 -12.19 -5.25 -4.83
N MET A 168 -12.50 -4.10 -4.25
CA MET A 168 -12.77 -4.01 -2.81
C MET A 168 -13.99 -3.18 -2.46
N ILE A 169 -14.69 -3.62 -1.42
CA ILE A 169 -15.62 -2.80 -0.65
C ILE A 169 -14.86 -2.25 0.56
N GLU A 170 -14.59 -0.95 0.56
CA GLU A 170 -13.84 -0.29 1.62
C GLU A 170 -14.74 0.56 2.53
N ASN A 171 -14.25 0.87 3.73
CA ASN A 171 -14.92 1.77 4.65
C ASN A 171 -14.23 3.14 4.61
N ARG A 172 -14.89 4.13 4.01
CA ARG A 172 -14.40 5.50 3.97
C ARG A 172 -14.32 6.09 5.38
N ALA A 173 -13.37 6.98 5.59
CA ALA A 173 -13.18 7.70 6.85
C ALA A 173 -14.43 8.54 7.24
N VAL A 174 -15.24 8.91 6.25
CA VAL A 174 -16.51 9.63 6.43
C VAL A 174 -17.70 8.72 6.83
N GLY A 175 -17.46 7.42 7.06
CA GLY A 175 -18.45 6.50 7.65
C GLY A 175 -19.36 5.75 6.67
N ILE A 176 -19.05 5.76 5.36
CA ILE A 176 -19.78 5.01 4.33
C ILE A 176 -18.93 3.90 3.73
N LYS A 177 -19.58 2.92 3.10
CA LYS A 177 -18.91 1.96 2.23
C LYS A 177 -18.85 2.48 0.79
N SER A 178 -17.76 2.19 0.09
CA SER A 178 -17.63 2.36 -1.36
C SER A 178 -17.06 1.10 -1.99
N ARG A 179 -17.43 0.83 -3.24
CA ARG A 179 -16.74 -0.14 -4.09
C ARG A 179 -15.74 0.59 -4.96
N GLU A 180 -14.49 0.15 -4.92
CA GLU A 180 -13.41 0.73 -5.71
C GLU A 180 -12.57 -0.39 -6.31
N LEU A 181 -12.21 -0.22 -7.58
CA LEU A 181 -11.21 -1.06 -8.22
C LEU A 181 -9.87 -0.37 -8.18
N TYR A 182 -8.80 -1.14 -8.04
CA TYR A 182 -7.44 -0.65 -8.08
C TYR A 182 -6.57 -1.47 -9.02
N GLU A 183 -5.63 -0.80 -9.66
CA GLU A 183 -4.49 -1.41 -10.34
C GLU A 183 -3.21 -0.95 -9.65
N ALA A 184 -2.48 -1.86 -9.01
CA ALA A 184 -1.23 -1.56 -8.31
C ALA A 184 -0.14 -2.64 -8.54
N PRO A 185 0.26 -2.89 -9.81
CA PRO A 185 1.14 -3.99 -10.16
C PRO A 185 2.49 -3.94 -9.45
N ALA A 186 3.22 -2.81 -9.58
CA ALA A 186 4.50 -2.64 -8.90
C ALA A 186 4.36 -2.72 -7.39
N ALA A 187 3.35 -2.03 -6.83
CA ALA A 187 3.17 -1.96 -5.40
C ALA A 187 3.00 -3.35 -4.78
N LEU A 188 2.11 -4.19 -5.33
CA LEU A 188 1.90 -5.54 -4.78
C LEU A 188 3.13 -6.43 -4.95
N ALA A 189 3.81 -6.36 -6.10
CA ALA A 189 4.99 -7.19 -6.33
C ALA A 189 6.17 -6.76 -5.44
N LEU A 190 6.42 -5.45 -5.30
CA LEU A 190 7.48 -4.91 -4.45
C LEU A 190 7.18 -5.13 -2.96
N ILE A 191 5.93 -5.01 -2.52
CA ILE A 191 5.54 -5.35 -1.13
C ILE A 191 5.76 -6.84 -0.86
N ALA A 192 5.44 -7.72 -1.82
CA ALA A 192 5.67 -9.15 -1.67
C ALA A 192 7.17 -9.47 -1.57
N ALA A 193 8.00 -8.86 -2.42
CA ALA A 193 9.45 -9.01 -2.36
C ALA A 193 10.04 -8.46 -1.05
N HIS A 194 9.66 -7.24 -0.66
CA HIS A 194 10.13 -6.58 0.55
C HIS A 194 9.82 -7.42 1.80
N ARG A 195 8.58 -7.87 1.96
CA ARG A 195 8.18 -8.73 3.09
C ARG A 195 8.95 -10.04 3.13
N ALA A 196 9.23 -10.64 1.98
CA ALA A 196 10.01 -11.86 1.90
C ALA A 196 11.48 -11.67 2.30
N LEU A 197 12.06 -10.48 2.06
CA LEU A 197 13.39 -10.15 2.55
C LEU A 197 13.38 -9.91 4.06
N GLU A 198 12.37 -9.21 4.58
CA GLU A 198 12.19 -9.03 6.03
C GLU A 198 12.07 -10.35 6.77
N GLU A 199 11.35 -11.33 6.23
CA GLU A 199 11.26 -12.69 6.79
C GLU A 199 12.62 -13.38 6.93
N LEU A 200 13.58 -13.05 6.06
CA LEU A 200 14.93 -13.62 6.08
C LEU A 200 15.86 -12.89 7.06
N VAL A 201 15.68 -11.59 7.20
CA VAL A 201 16.63 -10.68 7.88
C VAL A 201 16.18 -10.31 9.30
N LEU A 202 14.88 -10.16 9.54
CA LEU A 202 14.37 -9.70 10.83
C LEU A 202 14.09 -10.85 11.77
N THR A 203 14.28 -10.60 13.07
CA THR A 203 13.93 -11.55 14.12
C THR A 203 12.41 -11.74 14.19
N LYS A 204 11.98 -12.84 14.80
CA LYS A 204 10.56 -13.10 15.09
C LYS A 204 9.89 -11.92 15.82
N GLY A 205 10.54 -11.36 16.83
CA GLY A 205 9.99 -10.27 17.63
C GLY A 205 9.82 -8.96 16.84
N GLU A 206 10.79 -8.64 15.98
CA GLU A 206 10.69 -7.49 15.08
C GLU A 206 9.53 -7.64 14.09
N LEU A 207 9.38 -8.84 13.49
CA LEU A 207 8.29 -9.13 12.57
C LEU A 207 6.93 -9.06 13.26
N GLU A 208 6.78 -9.63 14.46
CA GLU A 208 5.54 -9.56 15.25
C GLU A 208 5.15 -8.10 15.53
N ALA A 209 6.09 -7.30 16.05
CA ALA A 209 5.85 -5.88 16.33
C ALA A 209 5.50 -5.10 15.06
N LYS A 210 6.22 -5.35 13.95
CA LYS A 210 5.98 -4.68 12.67
C LYS A 210 4.61 -5.01 12.10
N ARG A 211 4.16 -6.28 12.19
CA ARG A 211 2.82 -6.71 11.71
C ARG A 211 1.67 -6.10 12.52
N GLU A 212 1.91 -5.70 13.77
CA GLU A 212 0.93 -4.93 14.54
C GLU A 212 0.88 -3.44 14.16
N LEU A 213 2.03 -2.85 13.79
CA LEU A 213 2.15 -1.41 13.51
C LEU A 213 1.81 -1.06 12.06
N GLU A 214 2.11 -1.92 11.09
CA GLU A 214 1.82 -1.70 9.66
C GLU A 214 0.36 -1.31 9.39
N PRO A 215 -0.66 -2.05 9.90
CA PRO A 215 -2.06 -1.68 9.67
C PRO A 215 -2.45 -0.36 10.35
N LYS A 216 -1.84 -0.03 11.49
CA LYS A 216 -2.08 1.23 12.20
C LYS A 216 -1.52 2.42 11.40
N TRP A 217 -0.32 2.27 10.84
CA TRP A 217 0.28 3.25 9.93
C TRP A 217 -0.58 3.41 8.66
N ALA A 218 -0.97 2.31 8.03
CA ALA A 218 -1.78 2.34 6.81
C ALA A 218 -3.13 3.03 7.03
N LYS A 219 -3.81 2.72 8.15
CA LYS A 219 -5.06 3.37 8.53
C LYS A 219 -4.87 4.87 8.78
N LEU A 220 -3.82 5.25 9.51
CA LEU A 220 -3.51 6.66 9.78
C LEU A 220 -3.35 7.46 8.48
N VAL A 221 -2.60 6.92 7.52
CA VAL A 221 -2.41 7.54 6.20
C VAL A 221 -3.72 7.59 5.42
N TYR A 222 -4.49 6.50 5.42
CA TYR A 222 -5.80 6.44 4.76
C TYR A 222 -6.76 7.54 5.25
N ASP A 223 -6.78 7.77 6.57
CA ASP A 223 -7.60 8.78 7.26
C ASP A 223 -7.05 10.22 7.12
N GLY A 224 -5.95 10.43 6.38
CA GLY A 224 -5.35 11.76 6.14
C GLY A 224 -4.36 12.22 7.21
N GLY A 225 -4.00 11.36 8.15
CA GLY A 225 -3.05 11.63 9.24
C GLY A 225 -1.57 11.61 8.84
N TRP A 226 -1.22 11.94 7.59
CA TRP A 226 0.16 11.92 7.11
C TRP A 226 1.10 12.81 7.94
N PHE A 227 0.65 14.03 8.25
CA PHE A 227 1.42 14.98 9.05
C PHE A 227 1.16 14.85 10.56
N ALA A 228 0.48 13.78 11.01
CA ALA A 228 0.30 13.53 12.43
C ALA A 228 1.62 13.08 13.07
N PRO A 229 1.99 13.58 14.28
CA PRO A 229 3.25 13.21 14.94
C PRO A 229 3.43 11.69 15.14
N VAL A 230 2.34 10.96 15.38
CA VAL A 230 2.38 9.50 15.54
C VAL A 230 2.83 8.77 14.27
N ARG A 231 2.62 9.33 13.06
CA ARG A 231 3.17 8.77 11.82
C ARG A 231 4.69 8.74 11.91
N GLY A 232 5.32 9.87 12.25
CA GLY A 232 6.78 9.97 12.40
C GLY A 232 7.36 9.03 13.46
N ALA A 233 6.61 8.75 14.53
CA ALA A 233 7.01 7.74 15.52
C ALA A 233 6.98 6.31 14.94
N TYR A 234 5.97 5.97 14.13
CA TYR A 234 5.94 4.70 13.40
C TYR A 234 7.06 4.61 12.35
N ASP A 235 7.34 5.68 11.61
CA ASP A 235 8.42 5.65 10.62
C ASP A 235 9.78 5.48 11.29
N ALA A 236 10.03 6.11 12.44
CA ALA A 236 11.28 5.91 13.17
C ALA A 236 11.47 4.44 13.57
N PHE A 237 10.39 3.76 14.00
CA PHE A 237 10.41 2.32 14.22
C PHE A 237 10.74 1.57 12.93
N PHE A 238 10.02 1.82 11.83
CA PHE A 238 10.27 1.11 10.57
C PHE A 238 11.65 1.37 9.99
N THR A 239 12.16 2.60 10.01
CA THR A 239 13.52 2.96 9.59
C THR A 239 14.54 2.14 10.36
N THR A 240 14.40 2.01 11.67
CA THR A 240 15.30 1.19 12.50
C THR A 240 15.25 -0.28 12.06
N THR A 241 14.07 -0.83 11.80
CA THR A 241 13.97 -2.23 11.34
C THR A 241 14.45 -2.42 9.90
N GLN A 242 14.70 -1.37 9.12
CA GLN A 242 15.16 -1.51 7.74
C GLN A 242 16.69 -1.50 7.60
N GLU A 243 17.45 -1.12 8.63
CA GLU A 243 18.91 -0.91 8.56
C GLU A 243 19.71 -2.09 7.99
N LEU A 244 19.22 -3.32 8.18
CA LEU A 244 19.87 -4.55 7.67
C LEU A 244 19.11 -5.24 6.53
N VAL A 245 17.97 -4.68 6.10
CA VAL A 245 17.08 -5.28 5.08
C VAL A 245 17.66 -5.01 3.69
N THR A 246 18.81 -5.64 3.43
CA THR A 246 19.61 -5.53 2.21
C THR A 246 19.81 -6.92 1.62
N GLY A 247 19.55 -7.09 0.32
CA GLY A 247 19.64 -8.39 -0.35
C GLY A 247 18.73 -8.50 -1.56
N ASP A 248 18.62 -9.71 -2.10
CA ASP A 248 17.86 -9.98 -3.31
C ASP A 248 16.67 -10.91 -3.04
N VAL A 249 15.56 -10.61 -3.71
CA VAL A 249 14.38 -11.48 -3.74
C VAL A 249 14.00 -11.78 -5.18
N ARG A 250 13.85 -13.08 -5.49
CA ARG A 250 13.38 -13.55 -6.78
C ARG A 250 11.87 -13.80 -6.72
N LEU A 251 11.14 -13.17 -7.64
CA LEU A 251 9.72 -13.35 -7.85
C LEU A 251 9.51 -14.07 -9.19
N SER A 252 8.63 -15.06 -9.22
CA SER A 252 8.04 -15.59 -10.45
C SER A 252 6.76 -14.80 -10.74
N LEU A 253 6.74 -14.05 -11.84
CA LEU A 253 5.55 -13.36 -12.32
C LEU A 253 4.65 -14.37 -13.01
N GLN A 254 3.48 -14.61 -12.42
CA GLN A 254 2.48 -15.57 -12.85
C GLN A 254 1.16 -14.84 -13.11
N PRO A 255 0.24 -15.42 -13.90
CA PRO A 255 -1.11 -14.88 -14.08
C PRO A 255 -1.76 -14.46 -12.75
N GLY A 256 -1.92 -13.15 -12.54
CA GLY A 256 -2.51 -12.55 -11.36
C GLY A 256 -1.67 -12.56 -10.08
N ALA A 257 -0.46 -13.12 -10.07
CA ALA A 257 0.36 -13.24 -8.86
C ALA A 257 1.87 -13.03 -9.06
N ALA A 258 2.50 -12.31 -8.13
CA ALA A 258 3.96 -12.31 -7.96
C ALA A 258 4.33 -13.31 -6.86
N VAL A 259 4.90 -14.46 -7.22
CA VAL A 259 5.20 -15.56 -6.28
C VAL A 259 6.66 -15.55 -5.92
N VAL A 260 6.99 -15.48 -4.63
CA VAL A 260 8.39 -15.52 -4.18
C VAL A 260 9.00 -16.91 -4.39
N THR A 261 10.11 -16.99 -5.13
CA THR A 261 10.81 -18.25 -5.45
C THR A 261 12.25 -18.30 -4.93
N GLY A 262 12.74 -17.25 -4.29
CA GLY A 262 14.07 -17.24 -3.67
C GLY A 262 14.35 -15.95 -2.91
N ARG A 263 15.21 -16.04 -1.89
CA ARG A 263 15.75 -14.90 -1.15
C ARG A 263 17.24 -15.13 -0.89
N ARG A 264 18.04 -14.07 -0.84
CA ARG A 264 19.42 -14.11 -0.33
C ARG A 264 19.81 -12.77 0.28
N SER A 265 20.60 -12.81 1.34
CA SER A 265 21.11 -11.64 2.04
C SER A 265 22.37 -12.03 2.81
N GLU A 266 23.32 -11.11 2.93
CA GLU A 266 24.47 -11.26 3.85
C GLU A 266 24.07 -11.07 5.32
N HIS A 267 22.88 -10.50 5.57
CA HIS A 267 22.31 -10.27 6.90
C HIS A 267 21.23 -11.30 7.26
N ALA A 268 21.17 -12.43 6.55
CA ALA A 268 20.19 -13.47 6.80
C ALA A 268 20.32 -14.05 8.22
N LEU A 269 19.20 -14.14 8.94
CA LEU A 269 19.11 -14.87 10.21
C LEU A 269 18.81 -16.36 10.00
N TYR A 270 18.47 -16.76 8.78
CA TYR A 270 18.34 -18.17 8.41
C TYR A 270 19.70 -18.86 8.40
N SER A 271 19.83 -19.93 9.19
CA SER A 271 20.99 -20.81 9.19
C SER A 271 20.58 -22.21 8.74
N GLU A 272 21.14 -22.64 7.60
CA GLU A 272 20.91 -23.99 7.08
C GLU A 272 21.35 -25.06 8.08
N SER A 273 22.48 -24.86 8.77
CA SER A 273 22.98 -25.84 9.76
C SER A 273 22.10 -25.93 11.00
N LEU A 274 21.38 -24.87 11.38
CA LEU A 274 20.42 -24.94 12.50
C LEU A 274 19.08 -25.55 12.07
N ALA A 275 18.70 -25.45 10.79
CA ALA A 275 17.40 -25.91 10.28
C ALA A 275 17.44 -27.30 9.65
N SER A 276 18.61 -27.79 9.24
CA SER A 276 18.76 -29.04 8.50
C SER A 276 18.48 -30.28 9.36
N TYR A 277 17.97 -31.33 8.72
CA TYR A 277 17.88 -32.69 9.28
C TYR A 277 19.05 -33.59 8.82
N GLY A 278 19.98 -33.03 8.05
CA GLY A 278 21.11 -33.74 7.47
C GLY A 278 22.31 -33.86 8.39
N ILE A 279 23.38 -34.46 7.86
CA ILE A 279 24.67 -34.55 8.56
C ILE A 279 25.26 -33.14 8.71
N GLY A 280 25.71 -32.81 9.93
CA GLY A 280 26.30 -31.50 10.22
C GLY A 280 25.30 -30.47 10.73
N GLU A 281 24.09 -30.88 11.09
CA GLU A 281 23.15 -30.03 11.82
C GLU A 281 23.67 -29.65 13.21
N THR A 282 23.25 -28.49 13.70
CA THR A 282 23.82 -27.82 14.88
C THR A 282 22.76 -27.39 15.90
N PHE A 283 21.52 -27.86 15.78
CA PHE A 283 20.44 -27.48 16.68
C PHE A 283 20.64 -28.11 18.08
N PRO A 284 20.50 -27.36 19.19
CA PRO A 284 20.69 -27.88 20.54
C PRO A 284 19.44 -28.66 21.01
N HIS A 285 19.30 -29.91 20.57
CA HIS A 285 18.12 -30.75 20.86
C HIS A 285 17.88 -30.98 22.34
N ASP A 286 18.92 -31.07 23.16
CA ASP A 286 18.84 -31.30 24.61
C ASP A 286 18.17 -30.14 25.36
N ALA A 287 18.29 -28.92 24.85
CA ALA A 287 17.63 -27.74 25.42
C ALA A 287 16.10 -27.74 25.19
N ALA A 288 15.60 -28.50 24.21
CA ALA A 288 14.19 -28.44 23.81
C ALA A 288 13.24 -28.97 24.91
N GLU A 289 13.62 -30.05 25.60
CA GLU A 289 12.80 -30.63 26.67
C GLU A 289 12.61 -29.63 27.82
N GLY A 290 13.69 -28.98 28.26
CA GLY A 290 13.64 -27.95 29.30
C GLY A 290 12.81 -26.73 28.88
N PHE A 291 12.96 -26.28 27.63
CA PHE A 291 12.16 -25.18 27.08
C PHE A 291 10.67 -25.49 27.07
N ILE A 292 10.29 -26.69 26.62
CA ILE A 292 8.89 -27.15 26.63
C ILE A 292 8.36 -27.21 28.06
N GLY A 293 9.12 -27.80 28.98
CA GLY A 293 8.74 -27.92 30.39
C GLY A 293 8.42 -26.56 31.02
N ILE A 294 9.25 -25.55 30.80
CA ILE A 294 9.01 -24.19 31.30
C ILE A 294 7.80 -23.53 30.61
N THR A 295 7.70 -23.66 29.29
CA THR A 295 6.61 -23.04 28.51
C THR A 295 5.24 -23.64 28.84
N ALA A 296 5.19 -24.92 29.19
CA ALA A 296 3.95 -25.66 29.45
C ALA A 296 3.32 -25.32 30.83
N LEU A 297 4.08 -24.79 31.79
CA LEU A 297 3.67 -24.64 33.18
C LEU A 297 2.29 -23.97 33.35
N GLU A 298 2.06 -22.83 32.68
CA GLU A 298 0.78 -22.13 32.78
C GLU A 298 -0.38 -22.93 32.17
N THR A 299 -0.11 -23.62 31.07
CA THR A 299 -1.12 -24.44 30.37
C THR A 299 -1.53 -25.64 31.21
N GLU A 300 -0.56 -26.30 31.86
CA GLU A 300 -0.79 -27.44 32.76
C GLU A 300 -1.65 -27.02 33.97
N LEU A 301 -1.33 -25.91 34.63
CA LEU A 301 -2.12 -25.39 35.75
C LEU A 301 -3.58 -25.08 35.35
N VAL A 302 -3.81 -24.54 34.15
CA VAL A 302 -5.16 -24.30 33.64
C VAL A 302 -5.91 -25.62 33.41
N ALA A 303 -5.23 -26.65 32.91
CA ALA A 303 -5.82 -27.97 32.69
C ALA A 303 -6.17 -28.65 34.02
N GLU A 304 -5.27 -28.63 35.00
CA GLU A 304 -5.49 -29.16 36.35
C GLU A 304 -6.70 -28.49 37.02
N ARG A 305 -6.78 -27.16 36.98
CA ARG A 305 -7.92 -26.41 37.52
C ARG A 305 -9.25 -26.87 36.93
N LYS A 306 -9.30 -27.17 35.63
CA LYS A 306 -10.52 -27.67 34.97
C LYS A 306 -10.91 -29.07 35.43
N GLN A 307 -9.94 -29.96 35.66
CA GLN A 307 -10.21 -31.31 36.15
C GLN A 307 -10.78 -31.30 37.57
N VAL A 308 -10.28 -30.41 38.44
CA VAL A 308 -10.81 -30.22 39.80
C VAL A 308 -12.25 -29.68 39.80
N GLN A 309 -12.65 -28.91 38.78
CA GLN A 309 -14.02 -28.39 38.67
C GLN A 309 -15.04 -29.42 38.14
N VAL A 310 -14.58 -30.50 37.53
CA VAL A 310 -15.43 -31.56 36.96
C VAL A 310 -15.56 -32.76 37.90
N ALA A 311 -14.67 -32.88 38.89
CA ALA A 311 -14.69 -33.89 39.95
C ALA A 311 -15.55 -33.45 41.15
#